data_AF-A0A3P6THV7-F1
#
_entry.id   AF-A0A3P6THV7-F1
#
_cell.length_a   1.000
_cell.length_b   1.000
_cell.length_c   1.000
_cell.angle_alpha   90.00
_cell.angle_beta   90.00
_cell.angle_gamma   90.00
#
_symmetry.space_group_name_H-M   'P 1'
#
loop_
_entity.id
_entity.type
_entity.pdbx_description
1 polymer ?
#
loop_
_entity_poly.entity_id
_entity_poly.type
_entity_poly.pdbx_seq_one_letter_code
_entity_poly.pdbx_strand_id
1 'polypeptide(L)'
;MKLNPPIGFIHHHGTFPKFLEQHLKPDEETGESMLCPPQWFRPISENLRPPKNLFKVGQKVEAIDQRSFNGKTSPATIVDATKTQIQIHFDGWNNGYDIKEPYTTRYVLPVGWSQANGVEICPPKSGGKSEFS
;
A
#
# COMPACT_ATOMS: atom_id res chain seq x y z
N MET A 1 -11.48 -21.85 1.49
CA MET A 1 -11.54 -20.48 2.09
C MET A 1 -12.89 -19.89 1.71
N LYS A 2 -13.68 -19.39 2.66
CA LYS A 2 -15.00 -18.79 2.39
C LYS A 2 -14.84 -17.28 2.22
N LEU A 3 -15.30 -16.73 1.09
CA LEU A 3 -15.32 -15.28 0.88
C LEU A 3 -16.40 -14.64 1.77
N ASN A 4 -16.09 -13.49 2.36
CA ASN A 4 -17.00 -12.72 3.20
C ASN A 4 -17.49 -11.48 2.45
N PRO A 5 -18.72 -11.00 2.70
CA PRO A 5 -19.21 -9.76 2.11
C PRO A 5 -18.34 -8.57 2.55
N PRO A 6 -18.16 -7.55 1.68
CA PRO A 6 -17.45 -6.33 2.05
C PRO A 6 -18.20 -5.56 3.14
N ILE A 7 -17.47 -4.73 3.89
CA ILE A 7 -18.07 -3.78 4.84
C ILE A 7 -18.97 -2.83 4.06
N GLY A 8 -20.26 -2.79 4.42
CA GLY A 8 -21.26 -1.99 3.71
C GLY A 8 -21.96 -2.71 2.54
N PHE A 9 -21.86 -4.04 2.45
CA PHE A 9 -22.67 -4.79 1.49
C PHE A 9 -24.16 -4.47 1.67
N ILE A 10 -24.77 -3.92 0.62
CA ILE A 10 -26.11 -3.32 0.69
C ILE A 10 -27.25 -4.36 0.76
N HIS A 11 -26.94 -5.63 0.51
CA HIS A 11 -27.90 -6.73 0.61
C HIS A 11 -27.71 -7.54 1.89
N HIS A 12 -28.70 -8.37 2.21
CA HIS A 12 -28.62 -9.26 3.35
C HIS A 12 -27.39 -10.19 3.26
N HIS A 13 -26.60 -10.31 4.33
CA HIS A 13 -25.34 -11.08 4.30
C HIS A 13 -25.52 -12.54 3.88
N GLY A 14 -26.67 -13.14 4.21
CA GLY A 14 -27.02 -14.51 3.78
C GLY A 14 -27.17 -14.70 2.27
N THR A 15 -27.31 -13.62 1.48
CA THR A 15 -27.40 -13.69 0.02
C THR A 15 -26.05 -13.55 -0.68
N PHE A 16 -24.98 -13.23 0.04
CA PHE A 16 -23.65 -13.02 -0.55
C PHE A 16 -23.13 -14.22 -1.37
N PRO A 17 -23.35 -15.49 -0.99
CA PRO A 17 -22.95 -16.62 -1.85
C PRO A 17 -23.63 -16.60 -3.23
N LYS A 18 -24.95 -16.34 -3.27
CA LYS A 18 -25.69 -16.22 -4.54
C LYS A 18 -25.24 -15.01 -5.35
N PHE A 19 -24.92 -13.91 -4.68
CA PHE A 19 -24.35 -12.73 -5.34
C PHE A 19 -23.05 -13.08 -6.07
N LEU A 20 -22.12 -13.80 -5.41
CA LEU A 20 -20.88 -14.24 -6.04
C LEU A 20 -21.12 -15.16 -7.24
N GLU A 21 -21.99 -16.16 -7.09
CA GLU A 21 -22.33 -17.08 -8.20
C GLU A 21 -22.84 -16.33 -9.43
N GLN A 22 -23.72 -15.35 -9.24
CA GLN A 22 -24.30 -14.58 -10.33
C GLN A 22 -23.29 -13.66 -11.04
N HIS A 23 -22.31 -13.13 -10.30
CA HIS A 23 -21.38 -12.11 -10.81
C HIS A 23 -20.00 -12.66 -11.19
N LEU A 24 -19.67 -13.89 -10.80
CA LEU A 24 -18.39 -14.54 -11.11
C LEU A 24 -18.52 -15.66 -12.15
N LYS A 25 -19.75 -16.03 -12.55
CA LYS A 25 -19.95 -17.00 -13.62
C LYS A 25 -19.39 -16.46 -14.95
N PRO A 26 -18.84 -17.33 -15.81
CA PRO A 26 -18.53 -16.95 -17.18
C PRO A 26 -19.79 -16.50 -17.91
N ASP A 27 -19.62 -15.65 -18.91
CA ASP A 27 -20.67 -15.27 -19.84
C ASP A 27 -21.24 -16.52 -20.55
N GLU A 28 -22.56 -16.62 -20.64
CA GLU A 28 -23.23 -17.83 -21.11
C GLU A 28 -23.11 -18.04 -22.63
N GLU A 29 -22.90 -16.96 -23.40
CA GLU A 29 -22.82 -17.00 -24.85
C GLU A 29 -21.37 -17.18 -25.34
N THR A 30 -20.44 -16.44 -24.73
CA THR A 30 -19.03 -16.41 -25.13
C THR A 30 -18.15 -17.36 -24.31
N GLY A 31 -18.61 -17.77 -23.12
CA GLY A 31 -17.80 -18.53 -22.16
C GLY A 31 -16.69 -17.70 -21.49
N GLU A 32 -16.64 -16.38 -21.73
CA GLU A 32 -15.59 -15.53 -21.19
C GLU A 32 -15.80 -15.25 -19.70
N SER A 33 -14.72 -15.34 -18.92
CA SER A 33 -14.73 -15.01 -17.50
C SER A 33 -14.20 -13.60 -17.28
N MET A 34 -14.90 -12.81 -16.47
CA MET A 34 -14.42 -11.50 -16.00
C MET A 34 -13.36 -11.59 -14.90
N LEU A 35 -12.94 -12.81 -14.52
CA LEU A 35 -11.89 -13.02 -13.53
C LEU A 35 -10.53 -12.59 -14.10
N CYS A 36 -9.79 -11.80 -13.33
CA CYS A 36 -8.42 -11.47 -13.68
C CYS A 36 -7.57 -12.75 -13.80
N PRO A 37 -6.84 -12.94 -14.92
CA PRO A 37 -6.05 -14.14 -15.11
C PRO A 37 -4.96 -14.30 -14.02
N PRO A 38 -4.80 -15.49 -13.39
CA PRO A 38 -3.85 -15.69 -12.30
C PRO A 38 -2.41 -15.30 -12.65
N GLN A 39 -2.01 -15.45 -13.91
CA GLN A 39 -0.68 -15.11 -14.40
C GLN A 39 -0.36 -13.61 -14.38
N TRP A 40 -1.35 -12.74 -14.21
CA TRP A 40 -1.14 -11.30 -14.02
C TRP A 40 -0.69 -10.96 -12.60
N PHE A 41 -0.94 -11.85 -11.64
CA PHE A 41 -0.48 -11.69 -10.27
C PHE A 41 0.90 -12.30 -10.13
N ARG A 42 1.91 -11.47 -9.85
CA ARG A 42 3.27 -11.92 -9.55
C ARG A 42 3.50 -11.86 -8.05
N PRO A 43 3.60 -13.01 -7.34
CA PRO A 43 3.97 -13.01 -5.94
C PRO A 43 5.34 -12.38 -5.76
N ILE A 44 5.48 -11.56 -4.72
CA ILE A 44 6.79 -11.06 -4.31
C ILE A 44 7.54 -12.25 -3.72
N SER A 45 8.66 -12.63 -4.34
CA SER A 45 9.51 -13.69 -3.81
C SER A 45 9.99 -13.35 -2.40
N GLU A 46 9.93 -14.32 -1.49
CA GLU A 46 10.46 -14.17 -0.12
C GLU A 46 11.95 -13.81 -0.10
N ASN A 47 12.71 -14.22 -1.12
CA ASN A 47 14.12 -13.88 -1.27
C ASN A 47 14.36 -12.38 -1.54
N LEU A 48 13.34 -11.65 -1.98
CA LEU A 48 13.40 -10.19 -2.16
C LEU A 48 13.06 -9.43 -0.88
N ARG A 49 12.61 -10.11 0.18
CA ARG A 49 12.40 -9.49 1.48
C ARG A 49 13.71 -9.49 2.25
N PRO A 50 14.16 -8.34 2.78
CA PRO A 50 15.33 -8.32 3.65
C PRO A 50 15.12 -9.27 4.84
N PRO A 51 16.10 -10.11 5.21
CA PRO A 51 15.94 -11.10 6.29
C PRO A 51 15.89 -10.45 7.69
N LYS A 52 16.26 -9.17 7.80
CA LYS A 52 16.22 -8.37 9.03
C LYS A 52 15.96 -6.91 8.69
N ASN A 53 15.48 -6.16 9.68
CA ASN A 53 15.35 -4.72 9.55
C ASN A 53 16.73 -4.06 9.41
N LEU A 54 16.92 -3.29 8.33
CA LEU A 54 18.14 -2.54 8.03
C LEU A 54 17.93 -1.01 8.06
N PHE A 55 16.72 -0.55 8.35
CA PHE A 55 16.41 0.87 8.47
C PHE A 55 17.11 1.50 9.68
N LYS A 56 17.44 2.78 9.55
CA LYS A 56 18.04 3.61 10.61
C LYS A 56 17.21 4.88 10.77
N VAL A 57 17.08 5.32 12.02
CA VAL A 57 16.43 6.60 12.34
C VAL A 57 17.14 7.74 11.59
N GLY A 58 16.36 8.65 11.02
CA GLY A 58 16.80 9.78 10.21
C GLY A 58 16.89 9.49 8.71
N GLN A 59 16.76 8.24 8.26
CA GLN A 59 16.75 7.93 6.82
C GLN A 59 15.51 8.50 6.13
N LYS A 60 15.72 9.10 4.96
CA LYS A 60 14.66 9.58 4.06
C LYS A 60 14.15 8.46 3.18
N VAL A 61 12.84 8.43 2.98
CA VAL A 61 12.13 7.45 2.15
C VAL A 61 10.96 8.13 1.44
N GLU A 62 10.42 7.47 0.44
CA GLU A 62 9.08 7.77 -0.05
C GLU A 62 8.10 6.82 0.65
N ALA A 63 6.94 7.33 1.09
CA ALA A 63 5.94 6.52 1.79
C ALA A 63 4.52 6.77 1.28
N ILE A 64 3.72 5.71 1.23
CA ILE A 64 2.31 5.75 0.86
C ILE A 64 1.47 5.78 2.15
N ASP A 65 0.70 6.85 2.35
CA ASP A 65 -0.26 6.91 3.46
C ASP A 65 -1.54 6.14 3.12
N GLN A 66 -1.68 4.94 3.66
CA GLN A 66 -2.85 4.09 3.47
C GLN A 66 -4.12 4.62 4.15
N ARG A 67 -4.00 5.56 5.10
CA ARG A 67 -5.15 6.21 5.76
C ARG A 67 -5.74 7.29 4.88
N SER A 68 -4.93 7.87 4.00
CA SER A 68 -5.41 8.81 2.99
C SER A 68 -6.24 8.08 1.94
N PHE A 69 -7.46 8.58 1.66
CA PHE A 69 -8.37 7.97 0.67
C PHE A 69 -7.77 7.87 -0.74
N ASN A 70 -6.69 8.59 -1.00
CA ASN A 70 -6.02 8.67 -2.31
C ASN A 70 -4.66 7.97 -2.35
N GLY A 71 -4.20 7.33 -1.26
CA GLY A 71 -2.97 6.52 -1.27
C GLY A 71 -1.75 7.27 -1.81
N LYS A 72 -1.60 8.54 -1.42
CA LYS A 72 -0.58 9.43 -1.98
C LYS A 72 0.83 9.04 -1.54
N THR A 73 1.75 8.98 -2.49
CA THR A 73 3.18 8.87 -2.21
C THR A 73 3.73 10.22 -1.77
N SER A 74 4.39 10.28 -0.62
CA SER A 74 4.90 11.52 -0.03
C SER A 74 6.33 11.32 0.51
N PRO A 75 7.14 12.37 0.59
CA PRO A 75 8.42 12.31 1.28
C PRO A 75 8.23 12.06 2.77
N ALA A 76 9.08 11.20 3.33
CA ALA A 76 8.96 10.76 4.70
C ALA A 76 10.32 10.45 5.33
N THR A 77 10.33 10.37 6.65
CA THR A 77 11.51 10.11 7.47
C THR A 77 11.25 8.92 8.40
N ILE A 78 12.21 8.00 8.52
CA ILE A 78 12.19 6.97 9.56
C ILE A 78 12.50 7.63 10.90
N VAL A 79 11.55 7.63 11.84
CA VAL A 79 11.69 8.25 13.17
C VAL A 79 11.91 7.25 14.30
N ASP A 80 11.55 5.98 14.08
CA ASP A 80 11.91 4.86 14.98
C ASP A 80 12.12 3.58 14.17
N ALA A 81 12.98 2.69 14.66
CA ALA A 81 13.26 1.39 14.05
C ALA A 81 13.55 0.33 15.12
N THR A 82 12.76 -0.74 15.09
CA THR A 82 12.92 -1.93 15.94
C THR A 82 13.30 -3.15 15.10
N LYS A 83 13.47 -4.33 15.71
CA LYS A 83 13.78 -5.56 14.96
C LYS A 83 12.71 -5.94 13.93
N THR A 84 11.44 -5.60 14.19
CA THR A 84 10.29 -6.06 13.39
C THR A 84 9.49 -4.93 12.76
N GLN A 85 9.63 -3.69 13.26
CA GLN A 85 8.81 -2.56 12.85
C GLN A 85 9.65 -1.30 12.62
N ILE A 86 9.08 -0.39 11.83
CA ILE A 86 9.56 0.98 11.61
C ILE A 86 8.42 1.96 11.93
N GLN A 87 8.78 3.16 12.38
CA GLN A 87 7.87 4.29 12.47
C GLN A 87 8.27 5.34 11.43
N ILE A 88 7.28 5.82 10.69
CA ILE A 88 7.45 6.69 9.53
C ILE A 88 6.73 8.00 9.81
N HIS A 89 7.44 9.10 9.70
CA HIS A 89 6.93 10.46 9.76
C HIS A 89 6.80 11.04 8.35
N PHE A 90 5.65 11.63 8.03
CA PHE A 90 5.45 12.30 6.74
C PHE A 90 5.93 13.75 6.83
N ASP A 91 6.92 14.11 6.00
CA ASP A 91 7.59 15.41 6.12
C ASP A 91 6.61 16.56 5.88
N GLY A 92 6.58 17.54 6.80
CA GLY A 92 5.65 18.68 6.77
C GLY A 92 4.27 18.40 7.35
N TRP A 93 4.01 17.20 7.85
CA TRP A 93 2.79 16.87 8.59
C TRP A 93 3.04 16.82 10.10
N ASN A 94 1.98 16.87 10.90
CA ASN A 94 2.12 16.70 12.35
C ASN A 94 2.35 15.22 12.70
N ASN A 95 2.96 14.96 13.86
CA ASN A 95 3.29 13.60 14.31
C ASN A 95 2.06 12.69 14.54
N GLY A 96 0.84 13.25 14.58
CA GLY A 96 -0.39 12.46 14.63
C GLY A 96 -0.65 11.66 13.36
N TYR A 97 0.02 12.01 12.25
CA TYR A 97 0.00 11.26 11.00
C TYR A 97 1.08 10.19 10.90
N ASP A 98 1.96 10.07 11.89
CA ASP A 98 2.97 9.01 11.90
C ASP A 98 2.29 7.63 11.85
N ILE A 99 2.92 6.73 11.10
CA ILE A 99 2.47 5.34 10.97
C ILE A 99 3.55 4.40 11.48
N LYS A 100 3.11 3.28 12.06
CA LYS A 100 4.00 2.20 12.51
C LYS A 100 3.66 0.94 11.73
N GLU A 101 4.64 0.43 11.03
CA GLU A 101 4.47 -0.69 10.09
C GLU A 101 5.56 -1.74 10.29
N PRO A 102 5.35 -3.00 9.87
CA PRO A 102 6.42 -3.97 9.73
C PRO A 102 7.51 -3.45 8.78
N TYR A 103 8.79 -3.74 9.05
CA TYR A 103 9.88 -3.27 8.17
C TYR A 103 9.82 -3.84 6.75
N THR A 104 9.05 -4.92 6.55
CA THR A 104 8.80 -5.57 5.26
C THR A 104 7.61 -4.97 4.51
N THR A 105 7.04 -3.87 5.00
CA THR A 105 5.92 -3.17 4.37
C THR A 105 6.23 -2.80 2.93
N ARG A 106 5.20 -2.81 2.08
CA ARG A 106 5.29 -2.44 0.65
C ARG A 106 4.98 -0.97 0.39
N TYR A 107 4.65 -0.24 1.45
CA TYR A 107 4.28 1.17 1.40
C TYR A 107 5.44 2.11 1.70
N VAL A 108 6.64 1.57 1.91
CA VAL A 108 7.88 2.33 2.02
C VAL A 108 8.74 2.01 0.80
N LEU A 109 9.19 3.07 0.14
CA LEU A 109 9.85 3.05 -1.15
C LEU A 109 11.18 3.81 -1.06
N PRO A 110 12.21 3.40 -1.83
CA PRO A 110 13.45 4.14 -1.88
C PRO A 110 13.22 5.53 -2.50
N VAL A 111 14.02 6.51 -2.08
CA VAL A 111 14.01 7.85 -2.69
C VAL A 111 14.30 7.73 -4.20
N GLY A 112 13.50 8.40 -5.02
CA GLY A 112 13.57 8.38 -6.48
C GLY A 112 12.65 7.32 -7.12
N TRP A 113 11.96 6.48 -6.33
CA TRP A 113 11.07 5.46 -6.88
C TRP A 113 9.93 6.09 -7.68
N SER A 114 9.30 7.14 -7.15
CA SER A 114 8.17 7.79 -7.83
C SER A 114 8.59 8.41 -9.16
N GLN A 115 9.75 9.07 -9.20
CA GLN A 115 10.32 9.61 -10.43
C GLN A 115 10.56 8.51 -11.48
N ALA A 116 11.15 7.38 -11.07
CA ALA A 116 11.44 6.27 -11.97
C ALA A 116 10.18 5.59 -12.52
N ASN A 117 9.05 5.70 -11.82
CA ASN A 117 7.78 5.06 -12.20
C ASN A 117 6.72 6.06 -12.71
N GLY A 118 7.07 7.33 -12.90
CA GLY A 118 6.13 8.36 -13.34
C GLY A 118 4.98 8.61 -12.36
N VAL A 119 5.19 8.33 -11.07
CA VAL A 119 4.20 8.54 -10.01
C VAL A 119 4.38 9.95 -9.44
N GLU A 120 3.27 10.66 -9.27
CA GLU A 120 3.28 11.99 -8.68
C GLU A 120 3.57 11.92 -7.17
N ILE A 121 4.56 12.71 -6.73
CA ILE A 121 4.86 12.88 -5.30
C ILE A 121 4.04 14.04 -4.77
N CYS A 122 3.37 13.84 -3.64
CA CYS A 122 2.79 14.94 -2.90
C CYS A 122 3.88 15.73 -2.18
N PRO A 123 4.05 17.03 -2.50
CA PRO A 123 5.09 17.82 -1.89
C PRO A 123 4.86 17.95 -0.37
N PRO A 124 5.93 18.11 0.42
CA PRO A 124 5.80 18.42 1.84
C PRO A 124 4.93 19.68 2.02
N LYS A 125 4.02 19.66 3.00
CA LYS A 125 3.29 20.88 3.35
C LYS A 125 4.30 21.90 3.91
N SER A 126 4.44 23.02 3.22
CA SER A 126 5.51 24.00 3.39
C SER A 126 5.66 24.52 4.82
N GLY A 127 6.91 24.58 5.28
CA GLY A 127 7.37 25.37 6.43
C GLY A 127 8.88 25.63 6.49
N GLY A 128 9.70 24.89 5.74
CA GLY A 128 11.15 25.15 5.65
C GLY A 128 11.78 24.36 4.51
N LYS A 129 12.74 24.96 3.82
CA LYS A 129 13.41 24.36 2.65
C LYS A 129 13.94 22.96 2.97
N SER A 130 13.48 21.96 2.23
CA SER A 130 14.23 20.71 2.05
C SER A 130 14.32 20.45 0.55
N GLU A 131 15.40 20.96 -0.04
CA GLU A 131 15.87 20.47 -1.33
C GLU A 131 16.34 19.04 -1.10
N PHE A 132 15.70 18.09 -1.78
CA PHE A 132 16.27 16.76 -1.95
C PHE A 132 17.40 16.93 -2.98
N SER A 133 18.61 17.19 -2.48
CA SER A 133 19.85 17.19 -3.25
C SER A 133 20.56 15.86 -3.10
#